data_AF-A0A7J3Z6Q5-F1
#
_entry.id   AF-A0A7J3Z6Q5-F1
#
_cell.length_a   1.000
_cell.length_b   1.000
_cell.length_c   1.000
_cell.angle_alpha   90.00
_cell.angle_beta   90.00
_cell.angle_gamma   90.00
#
_symmetry.space_group_name_H-M   'P 1'
#
loop_
_entity.id
_entity.type
_entity.pdbx_description
1 polymer ?
#
loop_
_entity_poly.entity_id
_entity_poly.type
_entity_poly.pdbx_seq_one_letter_code
_entity_poly.pdbx_strand_id
1 'polypeptide(L)'
;MDVTEIIATMLSNPQNFVVIAIQFLLGLALGYLSAKVLKYVLALIAILALGTLLSVWSLGTSPQEIIAKIGLPSVEILKGLAVVLGLMTVGPVSIGFIIGVVIAFLRK
;
A
#
# COMPACT_ATOMS: atom_id res chain seq x y z
N MET A 1 32.38 21.64 13.54
CA MET A 1 31.08 22.24 13.82
C MET A 1 30.29 21.27 14.64
N ASP A 2 30.06 21.61 15.90
CA ASP A 2 29.23 20.81 16.79
C ASP A 2 27.74 21.03 16.50
N VAL A 3 26.90 20.04 16.80
CA VAL A 3 25.43 20.15 16.67
C VAL A 3 24.90 21.36 17.44
N THR A 4 25.50 21.64 18.59
CA THR A 4 25.18 22.79 19.44
C THR A 4 25.48 24.13 18.77
N GLU A 5 26.58 24.23 18.00
CA GLU A 5 26.92 25.44 17.23
C GLU A 5 25.95 25.66 16.07
N ILE A 6 25.50 24.58 15.42
CA ILE A 6 24.50 24.64 14.35
C ILE A 6 23.18 25.18 14.90
N ILE A 7 22.73 24.65 16.04
CA ILE A 7 21.49 25.10 16.68
C ILE A 7 21.60 26.56 17.14
N ALA A 8 22.72 26.96 17.74
CA ALA A 8 22.95 28.34 18.17
C ALA A 8 22.97 29.33 16.99
N THR A 9 23.57 28.95 15.86
CA THR A 9 23.61 29.76 14.63
C THR A 9 22.24 29.80 13.94
N MET A 10 21.45 28.73 14.05
CA MET A 10 20.09 28.70 13.52
C MET A 10 19.14 29.59 14.33
N LEU A 11 19.29 29.65 15.65
CA LEU A 11 18.43 30.44 16.54
C LEU A 11 18.81 31.93 16.62
N SER A 12 20.04 32.30 16.25
CA SER A 12 20.50 33.69 16.28
C SER A 12 19.92 34.56 15.14
N ASN A 13 19.39 33.95 14.09
CA ASN A 13 18.75 34.66 12.98
C ASN A 13 17.21 34.62 13.11
N PRO A 14 16.54 35.77 13.30
CA PRO A 14 15.08 35.82 13.42
C PRO A 14 14.33 35.32 12.17
N GLN A 15 14.95 35.35 10.98
CA GLN A 15 14.36 34.77 9.77
C GLN A 15 14.25 33.24 9.85
N ASN A 16 15.19 32.57 10.51
CA ASN A 16 15.16 31.12 10.65
C ASN A 16 13.98 30.66 11.52
N PHE A 17 13.56 31.46 12.50
CA PHE A 17 12.38 31.15 13.30
C PHE A 17 11.10 31.11 12.45
N VAL A 18 10.96 32.06 11.52
CA VAL A 18 9.84 32.09 10.57
C VAL A 18 9.88 30.87 9.64
N VAL A 19 11.06 30.51 9.13
CA VAL A 19 11.23 29.33 8.29
C VAL A 19 10.87 28.04 9.05
N ILE A 20 11.32 27.90 10.31
CA ILE A 20 10.98 26.76 11.17
C ILE A 20 9.47 26.68 11.40
N ALA A 21 8.81 27.81 11.68
CA ALA A 21 7.37 27.84 11.86
C ALA A 21 6.62 27.41 10.59
N ILE A 22 7.03 27.91 9.42
CA ILE A 22 6.44 27.51 8.14
C ILE A 22 6.69 26.02 7.86
N GLN A 23 7.91 25.53 8.07
CA GLN A 23 8.25 24.12 7.87
C GLN A 23 7.45 23.21 8.80
N PHE A 24 7.26 23.61 10.06
CA PHE A 24 6.41 22.89 10.99
C PHE A 24 4.96 22.82 10.49
N LEU A 25 4.40 23.95 10.03
CA LEU A 25 3.03 23.99 9.50
C LEU A 25 2.88 23.13 8.23
N LEU A 26 3.87 23.15 7.34
CA LEU A 26 3.89 22.30 6.15
C LEU A 26 3.98 20.81 6.53
N GLY A 27 4.84 20.45 7.48
CA GLY A 27 4.95 19.10 8.01
C GLY A 27 3.65 18.61 8.66
N LEU A 28 2.98 19.48 9.42
CA LEU A 28 1.68 19.20 10.03
C LEU A 28 0.59 19.01 8.97
N ALA A 29 0.53 19.88 7.96
CA ALA A 29 -0.39 19.76 6.83
C ALA A 29 -0.16 18.45 6.05
N LEU A 30 1.11 18.10 5.79
CA LEU A 30 1.49 16.86 5.12
C LEU A 30 1.12 15.63 5.95
N GLY A 31 1.35 15.65 7.26
CA GLY A 31 0.96 14.56 8.17
C GLY A 31 -0.55 14.35 8.18
N TYR A 32 -1.33 15.42 8.25
CA TYR A 32 -2.79 15.38 8.19
C TYR A 32 -3.30 14.82 6.85
N LEU A 33 -2.72 15.25 5.73
CA LEU A 33 -3.06 14.73 4.41
C LEU A 33 -2.66 13.25 4.26
N SER A 34 -1.47 12.88 4.73
CA SER A 34 -0.97 11.50 4.70
C SER A 34 -1.86 10.55 5.50
N ALA A 35 -2.36 10.97 6.66
CA ALA A 35 -3.33 10.20 7.44
C ALA A 35 -4.64 9.97 6.65
N LYS A 36 -5.11 10.98 5.89
CA LYS A 36 -6.25 10.81 4.98
C LYS A 36 -5.94 9.89 3.80
N VAL A 37 -4.70 9.78 3.34
CA VAL A 37 -4.29 8.84 2.29
C VAL A 37 -4.21 7.41 2.84
N LEU A 38 -3.72 7.25 4.08
CA LEU A 38 -3.53 5.96 4.72
C LEU A 38 -4.80 5.11 4.73
N LYS A 39 -5.98 5.71 4.99
CA LYS A 39 -7.25 4.97 4.95
C LYS A 39 -7.54 4.35 3.58
N TYR A 40 -7.14 4.99 2.48
CA TYR A 40 -7.31 4.45 1.14
C TYR A 40 -6.29 3.34 0.83
N VAL A 41 -5.06 3.47 1.33
CA VAL A 41 -4.06 2.40 1.26
C VAL A 41 -4.52 1.16 2.03
N LEU A 42 -5.06 1.35 3.24
CA LEU A 42 -5.65 0.26 4.02
C LEU A 42 -6.85 -0.37 3.32
N ALA A 43 -7.73 0.44 2.72
CA ALA A 43 -8.84 -0.07 1.92
C ALA A 43 -8.35 -0.90 0.71
N LEU A 44 -7.30 -0.44 0.02
CA LEU A 44 -6.68 -1.17 -1.08
C LEU A 44 -6.14 -2.53 -0.61
N ILE A 45 -5.40 -2.56 0.49
CA ILE A 45 -4.87 -3.81 1.07
C ILE A 45 -6.03 -4.76 1.44
N ALA A 46 -7.08 -4.24 2.07
CA ALA A 46 -8.26 -5.03 2.44
C ALA A 46 -8.96 -5.62 1.19
N ILE A 47 -9.14 -4.83 0.13
CA ILE A 47 -9.72 -5.30 -1.13
C ILE A 47 -8.86 -6.40 -1.77
N LEU A 48 -7.53 -6.23 -1.78
CA LEU A 48 -6.61 -7.25 -2.28
C LEU A 48 -6.69 -8.54 -1.46
N ALA A 49 -6.71 -8.43 -0.13
CA ALA A 49 -6.86 -9.58 0.76
C ALA A 49 -8.21 -10.28 0.58
N LEU A 50 -9.30 -9.54 0.38
CA LEU A 50 -10.60 -10.12 0.06
C LEU A 50 -10.58 -10.84 -1.31
N GLY A 51 -9.93 -10.25 -2.32
CA GLY A 51 -9.75 -10.87 -3.62
C GLY A 51 -8.98 -12.19 -3.55
N THR A 52 -7.93 -12.26 -2.73
CA THR A 52 -7.16 -13.50 -2.50
C THR A 52 -7.98 -14.57 -1.78
N LEU A 53 -8.71 -14.19 -0.73
CA LEU A 53 -9.62 -15.10 -0.02
C LEU A 53 -10.71 -15.66 -0.95
N LEU A 54 -11.33 -14.81 -1.78
CA LEU A 54 -12.33 -15.23 -2.76
C LEU A 54 -11.75 -16.16 -3.83
N SER A 55 -10.49 -15.94 -4.24
CA SER A 55 -9.83 -16.80 -5.20
C SER A 55 -9.54 -18.20 -4.64
N VAL A 56 -9.09 -18.29 -3.39
CA VAL A 56 -8.91 -19.57 -2.70
C VAL A 56 -10.25 -20.27 -2.51
N TRP A 57 -11.31 -19.52 -2.13
CA TRP A 57 -12.66 -20.05 -2.02
C TRP A 57 -13.17 -20.60 -3.35
N SER A 58 -12.95 -19.87 -4.46
CA SER A 58 -13.40 -20.28 -5.80
C SER A 58 -12.71 -21.54 -6.32
N LEU A 59 -11.51 -21.86 -5.82
CA LEU A 59 -10.79 -23.07 -6.21
C LEU A 59 -11.37 -24.34 -5.56
N GLY A 60 -12.25 -24.20 -4.56
CA GLY A 60 -12.85 -25.32 -3.83
C GLY A 60 -11.85 -26.19 -3.07
N THR A 61 -10.59 -25.76 -2.99
CA THR A 61 -9.49 -26.47 -2.33
C THR A 61 -9.37 -26.06 -0.87
N SER A 62 -9.26 -27.03 0.04
CA SER A 62 -8.98 -26.73 1.44
C SER A 62 -7.55 -26.18 1.61
N PRO A 63 -7.29 -25.26 2.57
CA PRO A 63 -5.93 -24.79 2.86
C PRO A 63 -4.94 -25.94 3.13
N GLN A 64 -5.41 -27.06 3.66
CA GLN A 64 -4.65 -28.27 3.94
C GLN A 64 -4.20 -29.00 2.67
N GLU A 65 -5.02 -29.03 1.63
CA GLU A 65 -4.65 -29.60 0.31
C GLU A 65 -3.61 -28.75 -0.41
N ILE A 66 -3.65 -27.42 -0.24
CA ILE A 66 -2.64 -26.51 -0.79
C ILE A 66 -1.29 -26.75 -0.09
N ILE A 67 -1.30 -26.90 1.24
CA ILE A 67 -0.10 -27.21 2.04
C ILE A 67 0.47 -28.59 1.69
N ALA A 68 -0.38 -29.60 1.46
CA ALA A 68 0.05 -30.92 1.02
C ALA A 68 0.70 -30.90 -0.37
N LYS A 69 0.24 -30.03 -1.28
CA LYS A 69 0.87 -29.84 -2.59
C LYS A 69 2.23 -29.15 -2.51
N ILE A 70 2.49 -28.31 -1.51
CA ILE A 70 3.78 -27.61 -1.33
C ILE A 70 4.96 -28.59 -1.05
N GLY A 71 4.68 -29.86 -0.71
CA GLY A 71 5.70 -30.90 -0.54
C GLY A 71 6.29 -31.49 -1.84
N LEU A 72 5.79 -31.12 -3.02
CA LEU A 72 6.32 -31.51 -4.33
C LEU A 72 7.42 -30.50 -4.77
N PRO A 73 8.29 -30.80 -5.76
CA PRO A 73 9.44 -29.95 -6.11
C PRO A 73 9.05 -28.49 -6.34
N SER A 74 9.63 -27.62 -5.51
CA SER A 74 9.15 -26.28 -5.17
C SER A 74 9.00 -25.32 -6.35
N VAL A 75 9.75 -25.51 -7.44
CA VAL A 75 9.82 -24.54 -8.56
C VAL A 75 8.61 -24.62 -9.50
N GLU A 76 8.10 -25.81 -9.81
CA GLU A 76 6.94 -25.96 -10.70
C GLU A 76 5.63 -25.56 -10.03
N ILE A 77 5.56 -25.73 -8.71
CA ILE A 77 4.39 -25.43 -7.88
C ILE A 77 4.29 -23.95 -7.63
N LEU A 78 5.43 -23.28 -7.38
CA LEU A 78 5.46 -21.83 -7.28
C LEU A 78 5.05 -21.17 -8.60
N LYS A 79 5.45 -21.72 -9.74
CA LYS A 79 4.97 -21.25 -11.06
C LYS A 79 3.48 -21.49 -11.25
N GLY A 80 2.99 -22.70 -10.95
CA GLY A 80 1.56 -23.02 -11.05
C GLY A 80 0.69 -22.16 -10.13
N LEU A 81 1.11 -21.99 -8.87
CA LEU A 81 0.45 -21.10 -7.91
C LEU A 81 0.52 -19.64 -8.32
N ALA A 82 1.66 -19.15 -8.82
CA ALA A 82 1.78 -17.78 -9.31
C ALA A 82 0.85 -17.51 -10.50
N VAL A 83 0.69 -18.48 -11.40
CA VAL A 83 -0.24 -18.36 -12.55
C VAL A 83 -1.69 -18.43 -12.09
N VAL A 84 -2.05 -19.37 -11.21
CA VAL A 84 -3.43 -19.51 -10.71
C VAL A 84 -3.83 -18.33 -9.82
N LEU A 85 -2.99 -17.96 -8.84
CA LEU A 85 -3.21 -16.79 -8.01
C LEU A 85 -3.18 -15.53 -8.87
N GLY A 86 -2.22 -15.38 -9.77
CA GLY A 86 -2.16 -14.25 -10.71
C GLY A 86 -3.44 -14.10 -11.54
N LEU A 87 -3.91 -15.17 -12.18
CA LEU A 87 -5.13 -15.11 -13.00
C LEU A 87 -6.40 -14.93 -12.17
N MET A 88 -6.52 -15.58 -11.02
CA MET A 88 -7.75 -15.56 -10.21
C MET A 88 -7.87 -14.35 -9.29
N THR A 89 -6.74 -13.81 -8.81
CA THR A 89 -6.73 -12.59 -7.98
C THR A 89 -6.46 -11.35 -8.81
N VAL A 90 -5.36 -11.32 -9.56
CA VAL A 90 -4.95 -10.10 -10.26
C VAL A 90 -5.89 -9.83 -11.42
N GLY A 91 -6.41 -10.83 -12.12
CA GLY A 91 -7.36 -10.65 -13.22
C GLY A 91 -8.64 -9.91 -12.80
N PRO A 92 -9.51 -10.51 -11.97
CA PRO A 92 -10.75 -9.88 -11.51
C PRO A 92 -10.52 -8.57 -10.75
N VAL A 93 -9.50 -8.49 -9.88
CA VAL A 93 -9.21 -7.27 -9.12
C VAL A 93 -8.74 -6.14 -10.04
N SER A 94 -7.92 -6.43 -11.06
CA SER A 94 -7.49 -5.41 -12.03
C SER A 94 -8.65 -4.90 -12.86
N ILE A 95 -9.58 -5.78 -13.28
CA ILE A 95 -10.79 -5.36 -14.02
C ILE A 95 -11.65 -4.45 -13.13
N GLY A 96 -11.90 -4.84 -11.87
CA GLY A 96 -12.63 -4.02 -10.92
C GLY A 96 -11.97 -2.68 -10.63
N PHE A 97 -10.64 -2.66 -10.50
CA PHE A 97 -9.86 -1.44 -10.33
C PHE A 97 -9.96 -0.50 -11.54
N ILE A 98 -9.78 -1.00 -12.75
CA ILE A 98 -9.89 -0.21 -13.99
C ILE A 98 -11.30 0.39 -14.11
N ILE A 99 -12.34 -0.40 -13.89
CA ILE A 99 -13.73 0.09 -13.93
C ILE A 99 -13.95 1.17 -12.86
N GLY A 100 -13.46 0.94 -11.64
CA GLY A 100 -13.55 1.92 -10.54
C GLY A 100 -12.87 3.25 -10.88
N VAL A 101 -11.68 3.20 -11.49
CA VAL A 101 -10.97 4.39 -11.98
C VAL A 101 -11.78 5.11 -13.04
N VAL A 102 -12.30 4.40 -14.06
CA VAL A 102 -13.11 4.99 -15.12
C VAL A 102 -14.36 5.69 -14.55
N ILE A 103 -15.08 5.04 -13.63
CA ILE A 103 -16.26 5.65 -12.98
C ILE A 103 -15.87 6.90 -12.19
N ALA A 104 -14.78 6.85 -11.42
CA ALA A 104 -14.30 7.98 -10.64
C ALA A 104 -13.90 9.18 -11.52
N PHE A 105 -13.34 8.92 -12.71
CA PHE A 105 -13.01 9.97 -13.69
C PHE A 105 -14.24 10.54 -14.39
N LEU A 106 -15.25 9.72 -14.69
CA LEU A 106 -16.47 10.16 -15.39
C LEU A 106 -17.50 10.85 -14.49
N ARG A 107 -17.45 10.63 -13.17
CA ARG A 107 -18.32 11.28 -12.18
C ARG A 107 -17.71 12.55 -11.55
N LYS A 108 -16.58 13.00 -12.09
CA LYS A 108 -15.95 14.28 -11.77
C LYS A 108 -16.50 15.36 -12.70
#